data_AF-A0A174ABY8-F1
#
_entry.id   AF-A0A174ABY8-F1
#
_cell.length_a   1.000
_cell.length_b   1.000
_cell.length_c   1.000
_cell.angle_alpha   90.00
_cell.angle_beta   90.00
_cell.angle_gamma   90.00
#
_symmetry.space_group_name_H-M   'P 1'
#
loop_
_entity.id
_entity.type
_entity.pdbx_description
1 polymer ?
#
loop_
_entity_poly.entity_id
_entity_poly.type
_entity_poly.pdbx_seq_one_letter_code
_entity_poly.pdbx_strand_id
1 'polypeptide(L)' 'MQMYVHYYERELMNEGDNPPIGIVLCADKSESVVKYTLPENETQIFASKYKLYLPSEEELLRELNQEYQVLEAGMVGEE' A
#
# COMPACT_ATOMS: atom_id res chain seq x y z
N MET A 1 -6.47 13.60 -3.55
CA MET A 1 -5.11 13.05 -3.80
C MET A 1 -5.04 12.27 -5.12
N GLN A 2 -6.10 11.54 -5.50
CA GLN A 2 -6.17 10.76 -6.76
C GLN A 2 -5.97 11.57 -8.06
N MET A 3 -6.13 12.89 -8.01
CA MET A 3 -5.91 13.77 -9.17
C MET A 3 -4.53 13.58 -9.83
N TYR A 4 -3.47 13.46 -9.03
CA TYR A 4 -2.11 13.35 -9.57
C TYR A 4 -1.85 12.02 -10.28
N VAL A 5 -2.38 10.92 -9.72
CA VAL A 5 -2.30 9.58 -10.30
C VAL A 5 -3.05 9.55 -11.63
N HIS A 6 -4.29 10.03 -11.64
CA HIS A 6 -5.10 10.08 -12.86
C HIS A 6 -4.55 11.04 -13.93
N TYR A 7 -3.96 12.16 -13.52
CA TYR A 7 -3.32 13.08 -14.45
C TYR A 7 -2.12 12.41 -15.13
N TYR A 8 -1.27 11.74 -14.33
CA TYR A 8 -0.12 11.01 -14.87
C TYR A 8 -0.55 9.91 -15.83
N GLU A 9 -1.57 9.14 -15.45
CA GLU A 9 -2.13 8.07 -16.28
C GLU A 9 -2.61 8.59 -17.65
N ARG A 10 -3.29 9.74 -17.67
CA ARG A 10 -3.91 10.28 -18.89
C ARG A 10 -2.95 11.06 -19.78
N GLU A 11 -1.99 11.76 -19.19
CA GLU A 11 -1.21 12.77 -19.90
C GLU A 11 0.28 12.44 -20.03
N LEU A 12 0.81 11.50 -19.22
CA LEU A 12 2.26 11.28 -19.08
C LEU A 12 2.72 9.83 -19.27
N MET A 13 1.81 8.83 -19.26
CA MET A 13 2.18 7.44 -19.50
C MET A 13 2.59 7.18 -20.95
N ASN A 14 3.60 6.33 -21.13
CA ASN A 14 4.02 5.80 -22.42
C ASN A 14 3.51 4.37 -22.61
N GLU A 15 3.55 3.89 -23.86
CA GLU A 15 3.25 2.50 -24.16
C GLU A 15 4.23 1.56 -23.43
N GLY A 16 3.68 0.62 -22.66
CA GLY A 16 4.44 -0.35 -21.88
C GLY A 16 4.74 0.04 -20.44
N ASP A 17 4.38 1.25 -20.01
CA ASP A 17 4.47 1.63 -18.61
C ASP A 17 3.45 0.85 -17.75
N ASN A 18 3.85 0.52 -16.52
CA ASN A 18 2.92 -0.03 -15.53
C ASN A 18 1.98 1.07 -15.02
N PRO A 19 0.77 0.71 -14.53
CA PRO A 19 -0.13 1.66 -13.90
C PRO A 19 0.54 2.45 -12.77
N PRO A 20 0.29 3.76 -12.64
CA PRO A 20 0.93 4.60 -11.64
C PRO A 20 0.45 4.24 -10.24
N ILE A 21 1.38 4.28 -9.27
CA ILE A 21 1.10 4.00 -7.86
C ILE A 21 1.13 5.32 -7.08
N GLY A 22 0.02 5.65 -6.41
CA GLY A 22 -0.07 6.78 -5.50
C GLY A 22 0.35 6.40 -4.09
N ILE A 23 1.37 7.08 -3.53
CA ILE A 23 1.80 6.90 -2.14
C ILE A 23 1.49 8.16 -1.35
N VAL A 24 0.72 8.03 -0.27
CA VAL A 24 0.45 9.12 0.67
C VAL A 24 1.21 8.85 1.96
N LEU A 25 2.16 9.74 2.27
CA LEU A 25 2.97 9.65 3.49
C LEU A 25 2.33 10.50 4.60
N CYS A 26 1.94 9.84 5.69
CA CYS A 26 1.40 10.48 6.88
C CYS A 26 2.34 10.22 8.06
N ALA A 27 2.50 11.21 8.95
CA ALA A 27 3.30 11.04 10.17
C ALA A 27 2.72 9.97 11.11
N ASP A 28 1.38 9.86 11.16
CA ASP A 28 0.65 8.85 11.89
C ASP A 28 -0.45 8.24 11.02
N LYS A 29 -0.78 6.96 11.24
CA LYS A 29 -1.90 6.30 10.56
C LYS A 29 -3.22 6.86 11.10
N SER A 30 -3.88 7.72 10.33
CA SER A 30 -5.23 8.20 10.64
C SER A 30 -6.27 7.45 9.82
N GLU A 31 -6.92 6.46 10.43
CA GLU A 31 -8.01 5.69 9.79
C GLU A 31 -9.17 6.58 9.33
N SER A 32 -9.47 7.66 10.07
CA SER A 32 -10.52 8.61 9.69
C SER A 32 -10.17 9.36 8.40
N VAL A 33 -8.92 9.82 8.25
CA VAL A 33 -8.49 10.49 7.02
C VAL A 33 -8.55 9.52 5.84
N VAL A 34 -8.07 8.29 6.02
CA VAL A 34 -8.14 7.23 4.99
C VAL A 34 -9.59 6.98 4.58
N LYS A 35 -10.49 6.76 5.55
CA LYS A 35 -11.90 6.46 5.32
C LYS A 35 -12.64 7.53 4.53
N TYR A 36 -12.38 8.81 4.80
CA TYR A 36 -13.11 9.92 4.15
C TYR A 36 -12.42 10.50 2.92
N THR A 37 -11.13 10.19 2.69
CA THR A 37 -10.40 10.67 1.51
C THR A 37 -10.57 9.76 0.31
N LEU A 38 -10.92 8.49 0.54
CA LEU A 38 -10.88 7.45 -0.47
C LEU A 38 -12.29 7.06 -0.93
N PRO A 39 -12.50 6.72 -2.21
CA PRO A 39 -13.79 6.28 -2.71
C PRO A 39 -14.24 5.01 -2.00
N GLU A 40 -15.54 4.88 -1.70
CA GLU A 40 -16.11 3.73 -0.98
C GLU A 40 -15.83 2.37 -1.66
N ASN A 41 -15.50 2.37 -2.95
CA ASN A 41 -15.27 1.17 -3.76
C ASN A 41 -13.81 0.94 -4.19
N GLU A 42 -12.83 1.71 -3.70
CA GLU A 42 -11.42 1.43 -4.02
C GLU A 42 -10.85 0.32 -3.11
N THR A 43 -10.63 -0.87 -3.68
CA THR A 43 -10.03 -2.03 -2.99
C THR A 43 -8.50 -2.09 -3.07
N GLN A 44 -7.86 -1.15 -3.78
CA GLN A 44 -6.42 -1.15 -4.06
C GLN A 44 -5.62 -0.22 -3.12
N ILE A 45 -6.17 0.09 -1.94
CA ILE A 45 -5.54 0.98 -0.98
C ILE A 45 -4.90 0.15 0.12
N PHE A 46 -3.59 0.31 0.28
CA PHE A 46 -2.81 -0.34 1.32
C PHE A 46 -2.25 0.70 2.28
N ALA A 47 -2.49 0.53 3.57
CA ALA A 47 -1.95 1.40 4.61
C ALA A 47 -0.81 0.69 5.33
N SER A 48 0.44 1.07 5.03
CA SER A 48 1.63 0.55 5.70
C SER A 48 2.31 1.61 6.56
N LYS A 49 2.86 1.20 7.71
CA LYS A 49 3.61 2.08 8.62
C LYS A 49 5.08 2.09 8.20
N TYR A 50 5.57 3.25 7.80
CA TYR A 50 6.98 3.43 7.48
C TYR A 50 7.80 3.69 8.75
N LYS A 51 8.94 2.99 8.88
CA LYS A 51 9.95 3.25 9.91
C LYS A 51 10.98 4.23 9.34
N LEU A 52 11.40 5.22 10.13
CA LEU A 52 12.38 6.25 9.71
C LEU A 52 13.84 5.73 9.68
N TYR A 53 14.05 4.45 9.89
CA TYR A 53 15.37 3.82 9.88
C TYR A 53 15.36 2.59 8.98
N LEU A 54 16.51 2.29 8.38
CA LEU A 54 16.70 1.05 7.64
C LEU A 54 16.80 -0.10 8.67
N PRO A 55 15.90 -1.09 8.65
CA PRO A 55 15.97 -2.22 9.56
C PRO A 55 17.24 -3.03 9.32
N SER A 56 17.66 -3.80 10.32
CA SER A 56 18.70 -4.82 10.08
C SER A 56 18.17 -5.94 9.18
N GLU A 57 19.07 -6.69 8.55
CA GLU A 57 18.70 -7.85 7.73
C GLU A 57 17.86 -8.87 8.52
N GLU A 58 18.24 -9.12 9.78
CA GLU A 58 17.54 -10.03 10.68
C GLU A 58 16.12 -9.53 11.01
N GLU A 59 15.97 -8.24 11.28
CA GLU A 59 14.66 -7.62 11.53
C GLU A 59 13.75 -7.72 10.31
N LEU A 60 14.29 -7.44 9.11
CA LEU A 60 13.55 -7.51 7.86
C LEU A 60 13.09 -8.94 7.56
N LEU A 61 13.99 -9.92 7.72
CA LEU A 61 13.66 -11.34 7.52
C LEU A 61 12.56 -11.81 8.48
N ARG A 62 12.60 -11.36 9.73
CA ARG A 62 11.57 -11.71 10.73
C ARG A 62 10.20 -11.17 10.33
N GLU A 63 10.12 -9.90 9.94
CA GLU A 63 8.85 -9.27 9.53
C GLU A 63 8.30 -9.94 8.26
N LEU A 64 9.15 -10.25 7.26
CA LEU A 64 8.73 -10.97 6.06
C LEU A 64 8.15 -12.35 6.37
N ASN A 65 8.81 -13.13 7.22
CA ASN A 65 8.32 -14.46 7.60
C ASN A 65 6.99 -14.39 8.36
N GLN A 66 6.81 -13.37 9.20
CA GLN A 66 5.52 -13.15 9.88
C GLN A 66 4.42 -12.84 8.86
N GLU A 67 4.68 -11.96 7.89
CA GLU A 67 3.70 -11.60 6.87
C GLU A 67 3.33 -12.79 5.97
N TYR A 68 4.30 -13.62 5.57
CA TYR A 68 4.04 -14.85 4.82
C TYR A 68 3.15 -15.83 5.59
N GLN A 69 3.40 -16.02 6.89
CA GLN A 69 2.56 -16.90 7.72
C GLN A 69 1.13 -16.38 7.86
N VAL A 70 0.94 -15.06 7.98
CA VAL A 70 -0.39 -14.44 8.03
C VAL A 70 -1.14 -14.66 6.72
N LEU A 71 -0.47 -14.49 5.58
CA LEU A 71 -1.05 -14.75 4.26
C LEU A 71 -1.43 -16.22 4.08
N GLU A 72 -0.54 -17.15 4.44
CA GLU A 72 -0.82 -18.59 4.38
C GLU A 72 -1.99 -18.98 5.29
N ALA A 73 -2.06 -18.44 6.51
CA ALA A 73 -3.15 -18.72 7.44
C ALA A 73 -4.50 -18.13 6.96
N GLY A 74 -4.48 -16.97 6.28
CA GLY A 74 -5.66 -16.35 5.69
C GLY A 74 -6.25 -17.15 4.52
N MET A 75 -5.41 -17.88 3.77
CA MET A 75 -5.85 -18.75 2.67
C MET A 75 -6.57 -20.03 3.15
N VAL A 76 -6.44 -20.41 4.43
CA VAL A 76 -7.10 -21.60 5.02
C VAL A 76 -8.50 -21.28 5.58
N GLY A 77 -8.89 -19.99 5.64
CA GLY A 77 -10.17 -19.54 6.20
C GLY A 77 -11.33 -19.42 5.22
N GLU A 78 -11.14 -19.74 3.94
CA GLU A 78 -12.15 -19.62 2.87
C GLU A 78 -12.67 -20.97 2.34
N GLU A 79 -12.38 -22.10 3.00
CA GLU A 79 -12.96 -23.42 2.68
C GLU A 79 -14.20 -23.77 3.52
#